data_AF-A0A368GNX8-F1
#
_entry.id   AF-A0A368GNX8-F1
#
_cell.length_a   1.000
_cell.length_b   1.000
_cell.length_c   1.000
_cell.angle_alpha   90.00
_cell.angle_beta   90.00
_cell.angle_gamma   90.00
#
_symmetry.space_group_name_H-M   'P 1'
#
loop_
_entity.id
_entity.type
_entity.pdbx_description
1 polymer ?
#
loop_
_entity_poly.entity_id
_entity_poly.type
_entity_poly.pdbx_seq_one_letter_code
_entity_poly.pdbx_strand_id
1 'polypeptide(L)'
;MADVASQPVEAKPQNNSKENASNSSNSVSAVTQEQKSRSQTWVIDDFDIGRPLGKGKFGSVFVARSKEEKVIVALKVLFKEQIRKHNVMHQVKREIEIQYHLR
;
A
#
# COMPACT_ATOMS: atom_id res chain seq x y z
N MET A 1 -44.37 -43.95 8.63
CA MET A 1 -44.32 -43.37 9.99
C MET A 1 -43.01 -42.59 10.05
N ALA A 2 -43.05 -41.32 9.64
CA ALA A 2 -43.03 -40.14 10.52
C ALA A 2 -41.64 -40.03 11.19
N ASP A 3 -40.82 -39.01 10.94
CA ASP A 3 -41.17 -37.61 11.14
C ASP A 3 -40.31 -36.64 10.32
N VAL A 4 -40.89 -35.47 10.06
CA VAL A 4 -40.39 -34.32 9.32
C VAL A 4 -40.26 -33.17 10.32
N ALA A 5 -39.06 -32.64 10.53
CA ALA A 5 -38.82 -31.35 11.17
C ALA A 5 -37.30 -31.09 11.19
N SER A 6 -36.74 -29.88 11.13
CA SER A 6 -37.14 -28.53 10.75
C SER A 6 -35.83 -27.75 10.91
N GLN A 7 -35.47 -26.93 9.93
CA GLN A 7 -34.37 -25.97 10.08
C GLN A 7 -34.75 -24.90 11.12
N PRO A 8 -33.77 -24.22 11.72
CA PRO A 8 -33.91 -22.79 11.98
C PRO A 8 -32.89 -22.00 11.16
N VAL A 9 -33.42 -21.12 10.33
CA VAL A 9 -32.72 -20.01 9.69
C VAL A 9 -32.59 -18.88 10.72
N GLU A 10 -31.36 -18.50 11.08
CA GLU A 10 -31.14 -17.34 11.95
C GLU A 10 -30.55 -16.17 11.16
N ALA A 11 -31.18 -15.02 11.37
CA ALA A 11 -31.17 -13.85 10.50
C ALA A 11 -29.93 -12.96 10.70
N LYS A 12 -29.55 -12.26 9.64
CA LYS A 12 -28.66 -11.08 9.68
C LYS A 12 -29.28 -9.97 10.53
N PRO A 13 -28.48 -9.24 11.33
CA PRO A 13 -28.76 -7.86 11.64
C PRO A 13 -28.07 -6.96 10.61
N GLN A 14 -28.87 -6.21 9.86
CA GLN A 14 -28.45 -4.94 9.30
C GLN A 14 -28.22 -3.98 10.46
N ASN A 15 -27.10 -3.24 10.49
CA ASN A 15 -27.15 -1.91 11.07
C ASN A 15 -26.42 -0.92 10.17
N ASN A 16 -27.21 0.05 9.72
CA ASN A 16 -26.88 1.11 8.82
C ASN A 16 -27.07 2.39 9.64
N SER A 17 -26.02 2.87 10.28
CA SER A 17 -26.01 4.20 10.90
C SER A 17 -25.14 5.12 10.04
N LYS A 18 -25.83 5.83 9.14
CA LYS A 18 -25.38 7.12 8.63
C LYS A 18 -25.31 8.08 9.80
N GLU A 19 -24.15 8.64 10.08
CA GLU A 19 -24.05 9.94 10.75
C GLU A 19 -23.37 10.93 9.83
N ASN A 20 -24.06 12.05 9.70
CA ASN A 20 -23.78 13.18 8.84
C ASN A 20 -23.19 14.30 9.72
N ALA A 21 -22.56 15.25 9.04
CA ALA A 21 -22.35 16.65 9.46
C ALA A 21 -21.07 17.00 10.24
N SER A 22 -20.29 17.84 9.55
CA SER A 22 -19.59 19.03 10.06
C SER A 22 -18.35 18.76 10.94
N ASN A 23 -17.23 19.46 10.84
CA ASN A 23 -17.12 20.88 10.61
C ASN A 23 -15.69 21.22 10.18
N SER A 24 -15.59 22.30 9.41
CA SER A 24 -14.37 23.02 9.11
C SER A 24 -13.58 23.34 10.39
N SER A 25 -12.29 23.00 10.41
CA SER A 25 -11.32 23.68 11.26
C SER A 25 -9.98 23.73 10.54
N ASN A 26 -9.83 24.83 9.82
CA ASN A 26 -8.59 25.31 9.27
C ASN A 26 -7.64 25.67 10.44
N SER A 27 -6.78 24.74 10.86
CA SER A 27 -5.71 25.03 11.81
C SER A 27 -4.37 25.06 11.07
N VAL A 28 -4.00 26.28 10.67
CA VAL A 28 -2.63 26.66 10.33
C VAL A 28 -1.76 26.51 11.57
N SER A 29 -1.23 25.30 11.79
CA SER A 29 -0.25 25.06 12.83
C SER A 29 1.14 25.11 12.23
N ALA A 30 1.76 26.24 12.56
CA ALA A 30 3.15 26.60 12.44
C ALA A 30 4.14 25.43 12.55
N VAL A 31 5.21 25.61 11.78
CA VAL A 31 6.49 24.91 11.78
C VAL A 31 6.93 24.50 13.19
N THR A 32 7.01 23.19 13.40
CA THR A 32 7.92 22.57 14.37
C THR A 32 8.77 21.57 13.60
N GLN A 33 9.96 22.00 13.16
CA GLN A 33 10.99 21.09 12.67
C GLN A 33 11.59 20.37 13.88
N GLU A 34 10.86 19.39 14.39
CA GLU A 34 11.39 18.42 15.34
C GLU A 34 12.11 17.32 14.55
N GLN A 35 13.37 17.09 14.91
CA GLN A 35 14.25 16.10 14.30
C GLN A 35 13.61 14.72 14.26
N LYS A 36 13.12 14.30 13.10
CA LYS A 36 12.54 12.97 12.91
C LYS A 36 13.62 11.98 12.48
N SER A 37 14.55 11.67 13.37
CA SER A 37 15.40 10.46 13.27
C SER A 37 14.60 9.18 13.62
N ARG A 38 13.35 9.10 13.16
CA ARG A 38 12.58 7.85 13.19
C ARG A 38 12.76 7.22 11.84
N SER A 39 13.25 5.99 11.80
CA SER A 39 13.21 5.08 10.65
C SER A 39 11.88 5.23 9.90
N GLN A 40 11.84 6.14 8.92
CA GLN A 40 10.61 6.43 8.19
C GLN A 40 10.38 5.24 7.27
N THR A 41 9.30 4.51 7.55
CA THR A 41 8.79 3.51 6.61
C THR A 41 8.13 4.26 5.47
N TRP A 42 8.65 4.12 4.26
CA TRP A 42 8.07 4.75 3.08
C TRP A 42 6.70 4.15 2.76
N VAL A 43 5.74 5.02 2.47
CA VAL A 43 4.43 4.65 1.96
C VAL A 43 4.22 5.22 0.57
N ILE A 44 3.26 4.68 -0.18
CA ILE A 44 3.01 5.12 -1.56
C ILE A 44 2.60 6.59 -1.63
N ASP A 45 1.91 7.09 -0.60
CA ASP A 45 1.43 8.46 -0.49
C ASP A 45 2.58 9.48 -0.34
N ASP A 46 3.80 9.04 -0.05
CA ASP A 46 4.99 9.90 0.00
C ASP A 46 5.48 10.29 -1.41
N PHE A 47 4.89 9.71 -2.47
CA PHE A 47 5.34 9.88 -3.85
C PHE A 47 4.23 10.37 -4.78
N ASP A 48 4.57 11.30 -5.68
CA ASP A 48 3.74 11.65 -6.83
C ASP A 48 4.06 10.67 -7.98
N ILE A 49 3.16 9.74 -8.28
CA ILE A 49 3.38 8.73 -9.33
C ILE A 49 3.09 9.33 -10.71
N GLY A 50 4.04 9.18 -11.62
CA GLY A 50 3.95 9.62 -13.01
C GLY A 50 3.73 8.47 -14.00
N ARG A 51 4.23 8.67 -15.23
CA ARG A 51 4.07 7.71 -16.33
C ARG A 51 4.84 6.40 -16.09
N PRO A 52 4.39 5.28 -16.68
CA PRO A 52 5.20 4.06 -16.70
C PRO A 52 6.52 4.29 -17.45
N LEU A 53 7.61 3.76 -16.91
CA LEU A 53 8.94 3.72 -17.52
C LEU A 53 9.17 2.41 -18.28
N GLY A 54 8.59 1.31 -17.82
CA GLY A 54 8.74 0.02 -18.48
C GLY A 54 7.93 -1.08 -17.81
N LYS A 55 7.71 -2.17 -18.56
CA LYS A 55 7.05 -3.38 -18.07
C LYS A 55 8.05 -4.52 -18.05
N GLY A 56 8.26 -5.10 -16.88
CA GLY A 56 9.09 -6.29 -16.68
C GLY A 56 8.26 -7.57 -16.58
N LYS A 57 8.95 -8.70 -16.42
CA LYS A 57 8.31 -10.02 -16.25
C LYS A 57 7.42 -10.12 -15.00
N PHE A 58 7.81 -9.45 -13.92
CA PHE A 58 7.18 -9.57 -12.60
C PHE A 58 6.49 -8.30 -12.11
N GLY A 59 6.39 -7.28 -12.96
CA GLY A 59 6.02 -5.96 -12.50
C GLY A 59 6.13 -4.85 -13.53
N SER A 60 5.84 -3.64 -13.09
CA SER A 60 6.00 -2.41 -13.88
C SER A 60 6.81 -1.40 -13.09
N VAL A 61 7.57 -0.58 -13.81
CA VAL A 61 8.36 0.51 -13.24
C VAL A 61 7.70 1.81 -13.62
N PHE A 62 7.50 2.69 -12.64
CA PHE A 62 6.92 4.03 -12.83
C PHE A 62 7.93 5.08 -12.45
N VAL A 63 7.91 6.22 -13.13
CA VAL A 63 8.60 7.40 -12.61
C VAL A 63 7.76 7.96 -11.47
N ALA A 64 8.41 8.42 -10.40
CA ALA A 64 7.73 9.11 -9.33
C ALA A 64 8.60 10.26 -8.81
N ARG A 65 7.99 11.17 -8.07
CA ARG A 65 8.70 12.25 -7.37
C ARG A 65 8.45 12.15 -5.88
N SER A 66 9.50 12.12 -5.06
CA SER A 66 9.39 12.20 -3.60
C SER A 66 8.74 13.53 -3.21
N LYS A 67 7.73 13.51 -2.35
CA LYS A 67 7.04 14.72 -1.89
C LYS A 67 7.88 15.54 -0.91
N GLU A 68 8.74 14.88 -0.14
CA GLU A 68 9.61 15.52 0.86
C GLU A 68 10.78 16.23 0.17
N GLU A 69 11.64 15.47 -0.51
CA GLU A 69 12.89 15.99 -1.07
C GLU A 69 12.76 16.50 -2.52
N LYS A 70 11.60 16.29 -3.16
CA LYS A 70 11.34 16.64 -4.57
C LYS A 70 12.27 15.96 -5.59
N VAL A 71 12.93 14.88 -5.20
CA VAL A 71 13.79 14.07 -6.07
C VAL A 71 12.97 13.13 -6.95
N ILE A 72 13.41 12.95 -8.20
CA ILE A 72 12.82 12.00 -9.15
C ILE A 72 13.39 10.60 -8.89
N VAL A 73 12.51 9.63 -8.73
CA VAL A 73 12.85 8.22 -8.46
C VAL A 73 12.09 7.28 -9.40
N ALA A 74 12.49 6.02 -9.43
CA ALA A 74 11.75 4.96 -10.11
C ALA A 74 11.12 4.02 -9.07
N LEU A 75 9.80 3.81 -9.16
CA LEU A 75 9.07 2.86 -8.32
C LEU A 75 8.85 1.55 -9.09
N LYS A 76 9.53 0.49 -8.67
CA LYS A 76 9.37 -0.87 -9.21
C LYS A 76 8.26 -1.59 -8.45
N VAL A 77 7.10 -1.77 -9.09
CA VAL A 77 5.94 -2.46 -8.52
C VAL A 77 6.01 -3.93 -8.88
N LEU A 78 6.05 -4.81 -7.88
CA LEU A 78 6.09 -6.27 -8.06
C LEU A 78 4.83 -6.93 -7.48
N PHE A 79 4.24 -7.86 -8.23
CA PHE A 79 3.03 -8.56 -7.78
C PHE A 79 3.39 -9.81 -6.96
N LYS A 80 3.02 -9.83 -5.68
CA LYS A 80 3.31 -10.94 -4.75
C LYS A 80 2.81 -12.30 -5.27
N GLU A 81 1.64 -12.32 -5.87
CA GLU A 81 1.05 -13.54 -6.46
C GLU A 81 1.93 -14.12 -7.57
N GLN A 82 2.49 -13.27 -8.44
CA GLN A 82 3.38 -13.71 -9.51
C GLN A 82 4.71 -14.23 -8.96
N ILE A 83 5.27 -13.58 -7.94
CA ILE A 83 6.51 -14.02 -7.30
C ILE A 83 6.32 -15.41 -6.70
N ARG A 84 5.21 -15.63 -5.97
CA ARG A 84 4.88 -16.93 -5.37
C ARG A 84 4.64 -17.99 -6.44
N LYS A 85 3.85 -17.67 -7.48
CA LYS A 85 3.51 -18.61 -8.57
C LYS A 85 4.74 -19.13 -9.33
N HIS A 86 5.75 -18.28 -9.54
CA HIS A 86 6.96 -18.65 -10.26
C HIS A 86 8.12 -19.08 -9.35
N ASN A 87 7.87 -19.18 -8.03
CA ASN A 87 8.87 -19.54 -7.02
C ASN A 87 10.17 -18.71 -7.06
N VAL A 88 10.06 -17.41 -7.37
CA VAL A 88 11.21 -16.49 -7.52
C VAL A 88 11.47 -15.63 -6.27
N MET A 89 10.95 -16.02 -5.11
CA MET A 89 11.12 -15.29 -3.84
C MET A 89 12.60 -15.07 -3.50
N HIS A 90 13.44 -16.09 -3.66
CA HIS A 90 14.88 -16.00 -3.40
C HIS A 90 15.59 -15.02 -4.33
N GLN A 91 15.17 -14.94 -5.60
CA GLN A 91 15.77 -14.00 -6.55
C GLN A 91 15.43 -12.56 -6.19
N VAL A 92 14.16 -12.28 -5.84
CA VAL A 92 13.75 -10.93 -5.40
C VAL A 92 14.47 -10.53 -4.12
N LYS A 93 14.57 -11.43 -3.13
CA LYS A 93 15.31 -11.19 -1.89
C LYS A 93 16.78 -10.87 -2.17
N ARG A 94 17.44 -11.68 -3.00
CA ARG A 94 18.82 -11.46 -3.42
C ARG A 94 19.00 -10.12 -4.14
N GLU A 95 18.08 -9.77 -5.04
CA GLU A 95 18.14 -8.50 -5.78
C GLU A 95 18.11 -7.31 -4.83
N ILE A 96 17.20 -7.31 -3.85
CA ILE A 96 17.10 -6.25 -2.83
C ILE A 96 18.36 -6.20 -1.97
N GLU A 97 18.82 -7.34 -1.46
CA GLU A 97 20.00 -7.40 -0.58
C GLU A 97 21.26 -6.93 -1.29
N ILE A 98 21.49 -7.38 -2.52
CA ILE A 98 22.68 -6.98 -3.28
C ILE A 98 22.61 -5.49 -3.64
N GLN A 99 21.51 -5.02 -4.25
CA GLN A 99 21.40 -3.62 -4.68
C GLN A 99 21.48 -2.64 -3.51
N TYR A 100 20.96 -3.01 -2.34
CA TYR A 100 21.07 -2.18 -1.14
C TYR A 100 22.52 -1.96 -0.67
N HIS A 101 23.41 -2.95 -0.88
CA HIS A 101 24.81 -2.87 -0.44
C HIS A 101 25.77 -2.36 -1.51
N LEU A 102 25.33 -2.20 -2.76
CA LEU A 102 26.11 -1.61 -3.84
C LEU A 102 26.00 -0.08 -3.76
N ARG A 103 26.88 0.55 -2.98
CA ARG A 103 27.08 2.01 -2.98
C ARG A 103 28.06 2.43 -4.05
#